data_AF-A0A447T9S9-F1
#
_entry.id   AF-A0A447T9S9-F1
#
_cell.length_a   1.000
_cell.length_b   1.000
_cell.length_c   1.000
_cell.angle_alpha   90.00
_cell.angle_beta   90.00
_cell.angle_gamma   90.00
#
_symmetry.space_group_name_H-M   'P 1'
#
loop_
_entity.id
_entity.type
_entity.pdbx_description
1 polymer ?
#
loop_
_entity_poly.entity_id
_entity_poly.type
_entity_poly.pdbx_seq_one_letter_code
_entity_poly.pdbx_strand_id
1 'polypeptide(L)'
;MNNLTLSGHDAADYYVTNAGTLTGTGTINARHITLNAQSDAKTYDGTTSSTQNVAIGGSGLVGSDSISGLAEQFNSKNALGANGSTLSVKAGYAVNDGNGGNNYIVDALNTASGTINKAALTLSAQKDVKTYDGTASSSGTVLLTGGGLVGGDSFATLSQSFDSKNAGSRMLNVNYAINDGNGGNNYQVATLAASGAIAQKILTAPSLSINNKVYDGTTSASINASGGTLNGVLGGDSVNIDTSRGVASFSTKNVGANLAVTIGSVG
;
A
#
# COMPACT_ATOMS: atom_id res chain seq x y z
N MET A 1 -49.83 53.81 -15.90
CA MET A 1 -50.65 54.23 -14.76
C MET A 1 -49.73 54.99 -13.81
N ASN A 2 -49.99 56.27 -13.55
CA ASN A 2 -49.21 57.05 -12.56
C ASN A 2 -49.66 56.59 -11.17
N ASN A 3 -48.84 55.79 -10.48
CA ASN A 3 -49.06 55.38 -9.09
C ASN A 3 -48.66 56.47 -8.07
N LEU A 4 -48.69 57.75 -8.46
CA LEU A 4 -48.44 58.85 -7.53
C LEU A 4 -49.74 59.24 -6.84
N THR A 5 -49.76 59.14 -5.52
CA THR A 5 -50.85 59.61 -4.67
C THR A 5 -50.54 61.02 -4.15
N LEU A 6 -51.46 61.97 -4.31
CA LEU A 6 -51.39 63.28 -3.67
C LEU A 6 -51.88 63.19 -2.22
N SER A 7 -51.29 63.95 -1.29
CA SER A 7 -51.69 63.99 0.12
C SER A 7 -51.72 65.43 0.66
N GLY A 8 -52.60 65.72 1.62
CA GLY A 8 -52.83 67.07 2.19
C GLY A 8 -54.33 67.41 2.26
N HIS A 9 -54.71 68.48 2.96
CA HIS A 9 -56.12 68.89 3.11
C HIS A 9 -56.78 69.20 1.76
N ASP A 10 -56.01 69.80 0.84
CA ASP A 10 -56.50 70.24 -0.47
C ASP A 10 -56.12 69.25 -1.59
N ALA A 11 -55.63 68.04 -1.27
CA ALA A 11 -55.14 67.10 -2.27
C ALA A 11 -56.20 66.66 -3.30
N ALA A 12 -57.48 66.75 -2.93
CA ALA A 12 -58.61 66.44 -3.82
C ALA A 12 -58.85 67.51 -4.91
N ASP A 13 -58.30 68.72 -4.74
CA ASP A 13 -58.45 69.83 -5.69
C ASP A 13 -57.43 69.78 -6.84
N TYR A 14 -56.45 68.90 -6.75
CA TYR A 14 -55.37 68.76 -7.72
C TYR A 14 -55.34 67.36 -8.32
N TYR A 15 -54.87 67.27 -9.56
CA TYR A 15 -54.54 65.99 -10.21
C TYR A 15 -53.15 66.10 -10.84
N VAL A 16 -52.31 65.09 -10.64
CA VAL A 16 -51.00 65.04 -11.29
C VAL A 16 -51.16 64.44 -12.68
N THR A 17 -51.02 65.28 -13.71
CA THR A 17 -50.72 64.78 -15.05
C THR A 17 -49.22 64.76 -15.24
N ASN A 18 -48.66 63.56 -15.36
CA ASN A 18 -47.31 63.44 -15.91
C ASN A 18 -47.48 63.35 -17.43
N ALA A 19 -47.43 64.49 -18.11
CA ALA A 19 -47.57 64.56 -19.57
C ALA A 19 -46.29 64.11 -20.33
N GLY A 20 -45.24 63.69 -19.61
CA GLY A 20 -43.99 63.19 -20.18
C GLY A 20 -43.50 61.92 -19.49
N THR A 21 -42.56 61.23 -20.11
CA THR A 21 -41.83 60.13 -19.47
C THR A 21 -40.98 60.70 -18.32
N LEU A 22 -41.10 60.16 -17.10
CA LEU A 22 -40.18 60.51 -16.03
C LEU A 22 -38.79 59.95 -16.42
N THR A 23 -37.88 60.82 -16.86
CA THR A 23 -36.51 60.42 -17.23
C THR A 23 -35.56 60.82 -16.11
N GLY A 24 -34.89 59.83 -15.54
CA GLY A 24 -33.80 60.00 -14.57
C GLY A 24 -32.78 58.89 -14.76
N THR A 25 -31.57 59.08 -14.24
CA THR A 25 -30.55 58.03 -14.20
C THR A 25 -30.54 57.39 -12.81
N GLY A 26 -30.27 56.08 -12.76
CA GLY A 26 -30.12 55.30 -11.54
C GLY A 26 -29.22 54.10 -11.79
N THR A 27 -28.66 53.54 -10.72
CA THR A 27 -27.73 52.41 -10.80
C THR A 27 -28.38 51.16 -10.22
N ILE A 28 -28.27 50.04 -10.94
CA ILE A 28 -28.54 48.70 -10.40
C ILE A 28 -27.18 48.07 -10.10
N ASN A 29 -26.95 47.73 -8.84
CA ASN A 29 -25.72 47.05 -8.42
C ASN A 29 -25.86 45.54 -8.61
N ALA A 30 -24.75 44.87 -8.94
CA ALA A 30 -24.70 43.42 -9.02
C ALA A 30 -25.01 42.76 -7.67
N ARG A 31 -25.63 41.58 -7.71
CA ARG A 31 -25.93 40.79 -6.52
C ARG A 31 -24.70 40.00 -6.08
N HIS A 32 -24.45 39.99 -4.79
CA HIS A 32 -23.32 39.32 -4.16
C HIS A 32 -23.65 37.87 -3.78
N ILE A 33 -22.84 36.93 -4.25
CA ILE A 33 -22.94 35.49 -3.96
C ILE A 33 -21.59 34.91 -3.55
N THR A 34 -21.61 33.77 -2.86
CA THR A 34 -20.40 32.97 -2.57
C THR A 34 -20.56 31.56 -3.09
N LEU A 35 -19.46 30.92 -3.45
CA LEU A 35 -19.43 29.50 -3.81
C LEU A 35 -18.65 28.75 -2.72
N ASN A 36 -19.29 27.77 -2.11
CA ASN A 36 -18.78 27.10 -0.93
C ASN A 36 -18.59 25.62 -1.24
N ALA A 37 -17.34 25.19 -1.36
CA ALA A 37 -17.00 23.77 -1.39
C ALA A 37 -17.63 23.06 -0.19
N GLN A 38 -17.99 21.78 -0.36
CA GLN A 38 -18.53 20.95 0.70
C GLN A 38 -17.52 19.90 1.13
N SER A 39 -17.57 19.51 2.40
CA SER A 39 -16.69 18.44 2.88
C SER A 39 -17.03 17.12 2.19
N ASP A 40 -15.97 16.38 1.82
CA ASP A 40 -16.09 15.08 1.16
C ASP A 40 -15.08 14.09 1.76
N ALA A 41 -15.42 12.81 1.68
CA ALA A 41 -14.58 11.71 2.11
C ALA A 41 -14.61 10.57 1.09
N LYS A 42 -13.43 10.11 0.68
CA LYS A 42 -13.29 8.97 -0.23
C LYS A 42 -12.15 8.04 0.20
N THR A 43 -12.12 6.86 -0.39
CA THR A 43 -10.93 5.99 -0.37
C THR A 43 -10.04 6.35 -1.55
N TYR A 44 -8.73 6.22 -1.38
CA TYR A 44 -7.74 6.47 -2.41
C TYR A 44 -8.09 5.74 -3.72
N ASP A 45 -8.23 6.52 -4.78
CA ASP A 45 -8.54 6.06 -6.14
C ASP A 45 -7.63 6.71 -7.20
N GLY A 46 -6.56 7.38 -6.75
CA GLY A 46 -5.57 8.02 -7.61
C GLY A 46 -6.02 9.34 -8.24
N THR A 47 -7.23 9.84 -7.92
CA THR A 47 -7.80 11.06 -8.50
C THR A 47 -8.09 12.14 -7.45
N THR A 48 -8.24 13.38 -7.92
CA THR A 48 -8.71 14.52 -7.12
C THR A 48 -10.23 14.70 -7.15
N SER A 49 -10.97 13.78 -7.77
CA SER A 49 -12.42 13.94 -7.99
C SER A 49 -13.19 13.90 -6.68
N SER A 50 -14.14 14.83 -6.54
CA SER A 50 -15.19 14.82 -5.50
C SER A 50 -16.55 14.52 -6.11
N THR A 51 -17.44 13.91 -5.35
CA THR A 51 -18.84 13.68 -5.74
C THR A 51 -19.79 14.72 -5.17
N GLN A 52 -19.28 15.70 -4.41
CA GLN A 52 -20.09 16.69 -3.73
C GLN A 52 -20.41 17.89 -4.63
N ASN A 53 -21.50 18.57 -4.30
CA ASN A 53 -21.97 19.74 -5.00
C ASN A 53 -21.57 21.00 -4.23
N VAL A 54 -20.99 21.97 -4.94
CA VAL A 54 -20.69 23.30 -4.38
C VAL A 54 -21.99 24.02 -4.01
N ALA A 55 -22.05 24.54 -2.79
CA ALA A 55 -23.21 25.30 -2.29
C ALA A 55 -23.09 26.78 -2.65
N ILE A 56 -24.19 27.37 -3.13
CA ILE A 56 -24.27 28.81 -3.40
C ILE A 56 -24.76 29.53 -2.14
N GLY A 57 -23.95 30.45 -1.63
CA GLY A 57 -24.25 31.26 -0.45
C GLY A 57 -24.46 32.73 -0.78
N GLY A 58 -24.40 33.58 0.25
CA GLY A 58 -24.69 35.00 0.13
C GLY A 58 -26.18 35.25 -0.11
N SER A 59 -26.50 36.12 -1.07
CA SER A 59 -27.90 36.46 -1.38
C SER A 59 -28.58 35.44 -2.32
N GLY A 60 -27.87 34.40 -2.75
CA GLY A 60 -28.36 33.38 -3.69
C GLY A 60 -28.62 33.91 -5.11
N LEU A 61 -29.02 33.00 -6.00
CA LEU A 61 -29.49 33.34 -7.36
C LEU A 61 -30.98 33.74 -7.34
N VAL A 62 -31.41 34.46 -8.36
CA VAL A 62 -32.79 34.97 -8.49
C VAL A 62 -33.50 34.31 -9.67
N GLY A 63 -34.77 33.92 -9.46
CA GLY A 63 -35.62 33.43 -10.54
C GLY A 63 -35.05 32.20 -11.23
N SER A 64 -34.84 32.30 -12.54
CA SER A 64 -34.30 31.23 -13.39
C SER A 64 -32.78 31.27 -13.56
N ASP A 65 -32.08 32.18 -12.88
CA ASP A 65 -30.64 32.29 -12.99
C ASP A 65 -29.96 31.01 -12.45
N SER A 66 -28.87 30.58 -13.09
CA SER A 66 -28.20 29.32 -12.74
C SER A 66 -26.67 29.43 -12.84
N ILE A 67 -25.95 28.40 -12.40
CA ILE A 67 -24.51 28.28 -12.63
C ILE A 67 -24.22 26.94 -13.31
N SER A 68 -23.59 26.97 -14.48
CA SER A 68 -23.13 25.78 -15.19
C SER A 68 -21.65 25.50 -14.92
N GLY A 69 -21.22 24.25 -15.05
CA GLY A 69 -19.81 23.85 -14.85
C GLY A 69 -19.35 23.90 -13.39
N LEU A 70 -20.28 24.06 -12.45
CA LEU A 70 -19.99 24.15 -11.04
C LEU A 70 -19.62 22.77 -10.48
N ALA A 71 -18.37 22.62 -10.04
CA ALA A 71 -17.83 21.39 -9.47
C ALA A 71 -16.73 21.71 -8.45
N GLU A 72 -16.41 20.74 -7.60
CA GLU A 72 -15.28 20.81 -6.67
C GLU A 72 -14.34 19.63 -6.84
N GLN A 73 -13.13 19.77 -6.29
CA GLN A 73 -12.11 18.73 -6.30
C GLN A 73 -11.25 18.80 -5.04
N PHE A 74 -10.69 17.66 -4.66
CA PHE A 74 -9.62 17.60 -3.67
C PHE A 74 -8.35 18.27 -4.23
N ASN A 75 -7.66 19.01 -3.39
CA ASN A 75 -6.38 19.65 -3.76
C ASN A 75 -5.22 18.66 -3.78
N SER A 76 -5.37 17.50 -3.14
CA SER A 76 -4.43 16.38 -3.18
C SER A 76 -5.15 15.11 -3.62
N LYS A 77 -4.48 14.29 -4.43
CA LYS A 77 -4.94 12.92 -4.76
C LYS A 77 -4.51 11.87 -3.72
N ASN A 78 -3.60 12.22 -2.81
CA ASN A 78 -2.97 11.27 -1.88
C ASN A 78 -3.82 11.06 -0.62
N ALA A 79 -3.69 9.88 -0.01
CA ALA A 79 -4.38 9.53 1.24
C ALA A 79 -3.71 10.21 2.46
N LEU A 80 -4.14 11.44 2.75
CA LEU A 80 -3.62 12.24 3.85
C LEU A 80 -4.34 11.99 5.20
N GLY A 81 -5.33 11.10 5.22
CA GLY A 81 -6.14 10.81 6.40
C GLY A 81 -7.28 11.82 6.63
N ALA A 82 -7.88 11.76 7.82
CA ALA A 82 -9.05 12.57 8.18
C ALA A 82 -8.74 14.07 8.06
N ASN A 83 -9.53 14.78 7.24
CA ASN A 83 -9.39 16.20 6.95
C ASN A 83 -7.99 16.63 6.45
N GLY A 84 -7.17 15.69 5.99
CA GLY A 84 -5.79 15.97 5.58
C GLY A 84 -5.67 16.67 4.22
N SER A 85 -6.74 16.66 3.41
CA SER A 85 -6.85 17.38 2.15
C SER A 85 -7.85 18.54 2.28
N THR A 86 -7.89 19.41 1.28
CA THR A 86 -8.90 20.47 1.15
C THR A 86 -9.65 20.32 -0.16
N LEU A 87 -10.94 20.66 -0.17
CA LEU A 87 -11.72 20.80 -1.39
C LEU A 87 -11.75 22.25 -1.83
N SER A 88 -11.61 22.46 -3.14
CA SER A 88 -11.72 23.75 -3.79
C SER A 88 -12.75 23.71 -4.92
N VAL A 89 -13.49 24.81 -5.08
CA VAL A 89 -14.35 25.03 -6.24
C VAL A 89 -13.47 25.11 -7.49
N LYS A 90 -13.77 24.30 -8.51
CA LYS A 90 -13.05 24.32 -9.77
C LYS A 90 -13.35 25.62 -10.52
N ALA A 91 -12.32 26.21 -11.11
CA ALA A 91 -12.50 27.30 -12.07
C ALA A 91 -13.26 26.81 -13.31
N GLY A 92 -13.86 27.74 -14.06
CA GLY A 92 -14.59 27.45 -15.30
C GLY A 92 -16.10 27.30 -15.15
N TYR A 93 -16.66 27.64 -13.98
CA TYR A 93 -18.10 27.83 -13.84
C TYR A 93 -18.54 29.12 -14.55
N ALA A 94 -19.82 29.18 -14.96
CA ALA A 94 -20.41 30.36 -15.58
C ALA A 94 -21.78 30.65 -14.95
N VAL A 95 -22.00 31.92 -14.57
CA VAL A 95 -23.31 32.39 -14.11
C VAL A 95 -24.18 32.69 -15.33
N ASN A 96 -25.30 32.00 -15.44
CA ASN A 96 -26.26 32.12 -16.53
C ASN A 96 -27.44 32.96 -16.05
N ASP A 97 -27.37 34.25 -16.30
CA ASP A 97 -28.33 35.29 -15.86
C ASP A 97 -28.96 36.08 -17.02
N GLY A 98 -28.74 35.62 -18.26
CA GLY A 98 -29.15 36.33 -19.49
C GLY A 98 -28.33 37.58 -19.80
N ASN A 99 -27.30 37.92 -19.00
CA ASN A 99 -26.47 39.11 -19.13
C ASN A 99 -24.96 38.78 -19.03
N GLY A 100 -24.56 37.58 -19.44
CA GLY A 100 -23.16 37.13 -19.45
C GLY A 100 -22.52 37.02 -18.05
N GLY A 101 -23.33 36.85 -17.00
CA GLY A 101 -22.89 36.77 -15.61
C GLY A 101 -22.72 38.12 -14.91
N ASN A 102 -23.00 39.23 -15.59
CA ASN A 102 -22.75 40.58 -15.05
C ASN A 102 -23.76 41.03 -13.99
N ASN A 103 -24.86 40.29 -13.77
CA ASN A 103 -25.80 40.60 -12.69
C ASN A 103 -25.29 40.14 -11.32
N TYR A 104 -24.17 39.40 -11.27
CA TYR A 104 -23.64 38.80 -10.06
C TYR A 104 -22.15 39.09 -9.85
N ILE A 105 -21.76 39.24 -8.58
CA ILE A 105 -20.37 39.22 -8.11
C ILE A 105 -20.21 37.96 -7.27
N VAL A 106 -19.21 37.14 -7.61
CA VAL A 106 -18.78 36.02 -6.75
C VAL A 106 -17.71 36.55 -5.80
N ASP A 107 -18.10 36.79 -4.54
CA ASP A 107 -17.21 37.39 -3.54
C ASP A 107 -16.09 36.45 -3.10
N ALA A 108 -16.39 35.16 -3.03
CA ALA A 108 -15.46 34.17 -2.50
C ALA A 108 -15.71 32.76 -3.06
N LEU A 109 -14.61 32.03 -3.19
CA LEU A 109 -14.56 30.59 -3.41
C LEU A 109 -14.08 29.93 -2.11
N ASN A 110 -15.01 29.60 -1.23
CA ASN A 110 -14.69 29.04 0.07
C ASN A 110 -14.32 27.56 -0.07
N THR A 111 -13.30 27.13 0.68
CA THR A 111 -12.82 25.75 0.73
C THR A 111 -13.52 24.95 1.82
N ALA A 112 -13.45 23.63 1.71
CA ALA A 112 -13.90 22.71 2.75
C ALA A 112 -12.82 21.68 3.08
N SER A 113 -12.97 20.98 4.21
CA SER A 113 -12.08 19.88 4.57
C SER A 113 -12.37 18.63 3.75
N GLY A 114 -11.32 17.91 3.36
CA GLY A 114 -11.42 16.68 2.59
C GLY A 114 -10.68 15.52 3.25
N THR A 115 -11.29 14.34 3.26
CA THR A 115 -10.67 13.10 3.73
C THR A 115 -10.40 12.16 2.57
N ILE A 116 -9.16 11.71 2.41
CA ILE A 116 -8.83 10.58 1.54
C ILE A 116 -8.23 9.48 2.42
N ASN A 117 -9.00 8.42 2.60
CA ASN A 117 -8.60 7.23 3.34
C ASN A 117 -7.67 6.36 2.49
N LYS A 118 -6.75 5.65 3.14
CA LYS A 118 -5.85 4.72 2.45
C LYS A 118 -6.64 3.56 1.83
N ALA A 119 -6.22 3.11 0.65
CA ALA A 119 -6.76 1.89 0.06
C ALA A 119 -6.24 0.67 0.82
N ALA A 120 -7.11 -0.30 1.12
CA ALA A 120 -6.71 -1.53 1.79
C ALA A 120 -5.97 -2.46 0.81
N LEU A 121 -4.92 -3.12 1.30
CA LEU A 121 -4.16 -4.10 0.54
C LEU A 121 -3.66 -5.20 1.47
N THR A 122 -3.92 -6.47 1.15
CA THR A 122 -3.40 -7.61 1.93
C THR A 122 -2.43 -8.41 1.09
N LEU A 123 -1.21 -8.59 1.59
CA LEU A 123 -0.15 -9.35 0.95
C LEU A 123 0.13 -10.61 1.76
N SER A 124 -0.04 -11.77 1.16
CA SER A 124 0.09 -13.06 1.84
C SER A 124 1.24 -13.86 1.28
N ALA A 125 2.25 -14.12 2.11
CA ALA A 125 3.26 -15.11 1.77
C ALA A 125 2.59 -16.48 1.56
N GLN A 126 3.17 -17.30 0.71
CA GLN A 126 2.74 -18.66 0.43
C GLN A 126 3.75 -19.65 1.00
N LYS A 127 3.26 -20.82 1.41
CA LYS A 127 4.10 -21.91 1.92
C LYS A 127 5.17 -22.28 0.89
N ASP A 128 6.41 -22.38 1.34
CA ASP A 128 7.55 -22.82 0.52
C ASP A 128 8.45 -23.77 1.32
N VAL A 129 9.11 -24.69 0.61
CA VAL A 129 10.09 -25.63 1.17
C VAL A 129 11.30 -25.73 0.25
N LYS A 130 12.48 -25.76 0.85
CA LYS A 130 13.75 -25.90 0.10
C LYS A 130 14.74 -26.76 0.87
N THR A 131 15.79 -27.22 0.20
CA THR A 131 16.99 -27.75 0.86
C THR A 131 17.93 -26.60 1.18
N TYR A 132 18.68 -26.71 2.27
CA TYR A 132 19.68 -25.73 2.68
C TYR A 132 20.66 -25.43 1.54
N ASP A 133 20.69 -24.16 1.14
CA ASP A 133 21.53 -23.62 0.07
C ASP A 133 22.36 -22.40 0.55
N GLY A 134 22.37 -22.17 1.87
CA GLY A 134 23.08 -21.03 2.47
C GLY A 134 22.33 -19.69 2.38
N THR A 135 21.10 -19.64 1.85
CA THR A 135 20.32 -18.40 1.68
C THR A 135 18.94 -18.47 2.32
N ALA A 136 18.40 -17.30 2.67
CA ALA A 136 17.02 -17.13 3.16
C ALA A 136 16.00 -16.93 2.00
N SER A 137 16.44 -17.06 0.74
CA SER A 137 15.58 -16.82 -0.42
C SER A 137 14.49 -17.89 -0.56
N SER A 138 13.30 -17.45 -0.97
CA SER A 138 12.16 -18.29 -1.34
C SER A 138 11.82 -18.06 -2.81
N SER A 139 11.37 -19.11 -3.50
CA SER A 139 10.87 -19.00 -4.88
C SER A 139 9.35 -18.82 -4.93
N GLY A 140 8.67 -18.94 -3.79
CA GLY A 140 7.24 -18.68 -3.67
C GLY A 140 6.85 -17.24 -4.04
N THR A 141 5.63 -17.09 -4.53
CA THR A 141 5.05 -15.81 -4.96
C THR A 141 4.10 -15.28 -3.90
N VAL A 142 4.14 -13.97 -3.65
CA VAL A 142 3.23 -13.31 -2.71
C VAL A 142 1.86 -13.19 -3.35
N LEU A 143 0.83 -13.64 -2.64
CA LEU A 143 -0.56 -13.53 -3.07
C LEU A 143 -1.16 -12.21 -2.61
N LEU A 144 -1.82 -11.51 -3.54
CA LEU A 144 -2.58 -10.29 -3.23
C LEU A 144 -4.03 -10.67 -2.92
N THR A 145 -4.53 -10.17 -1.81
CA THR A 145 -5.94 -10.32 -1.38
C THR A 145 -6.46 -8.98 -0.85
N GLY A 146 -7.77 -8.78 -0.87
CA GLY A 146 -8.38 -7.56 -0.31
C GLY A 146 -8.26 -6.29 -1.18
N GLY A 147 -7.88 -6.42 -2.45
CA GLY A 147 -7.80 -5.30 -3.40
C GLY A 147 -6.64 -5.44 -4.39
N GLY A 148 -6.49 -4.44 -5.25
CA GLY A 148 -5.35 -4.27 -6.15
C GLY A 148 -4.77 -2.87 -6.04
N LEU A 149 -3.60 -2.65 -6.64
CA LEU A 149 -3.07 -1.31 -6.79
C LEU A 149 -3.97 -0.49 -7.73
N VAL A 150 -4.13 0.78 -7.41
CA VAL A 150 -4.89 1.78 -8.15
C VAL A 150 -4.13 2.21 -9.40
N GLY A 151 -4.84 2.54 -10.47
CA GLY A 151 -4.28 2.77 -11.81
C GLY A 151 -3.04 3.67 -11.83
N GLY A 152 -1.95 3.14 -12.39
CA GLY A 152 -0.64 3.80 -12.48
C GLY A 152 0.33 3.43 -11.35
N ASP A 153 -0.16 2.89 -10.23
CA ASP A 153 0.68 2.42 -9.13
C ASP A 153 1.25 1.02 -9.41
N SER A 154 2.40 0.71 -8.82
CA SER A 154 3.08 -0.57 -9.02
C SER A 154 3.87 -1.01 -7.78
N PHE A 155 4.28 -2.28 -7.72
CA PHE A 155 5.30 -2.71 -6.77
C PHE A 155 6.68 -2.45 -7.34
N ALA A 156 7.51 -1.70 -6.63
CA ALA A 156 8.95 -1.63 -6.90
C ALA A 156 9.64 -2.94 -6.48
N THR A 157 9.18 -3.53 -5.37
CA THR A 157 9.55 -4.88 -4.94
C THR A 157 8.31 -5.60 -4.41
N LEU A 158 8.21 -6.89 -4.71
CA LEU A 158 7.23 -7.77 -4.10
C LEU A 158 7.80 -9.19 -4.10
N SER A 159 8.19 -9.65 -2.92
CA SER A 159 8.77 -10.99 -2.73
C SER A 159 8.47 -11.52 -1.35
N GLN A 160 8.83 -12.77 -1.11
CA GLN A 160 8.86 -13.37 0.20
C GLN A 160 10.22 -14.02 0.46
N SER A 161 10.60 -14.11 1.74
CA SER A 161 11.83 -14.76 2.16
C SER A 161 11.62 -15.52 3.46
N PHE A 162 12.40 -16.56 3.68
CA PHE A 162 12.49 -17.21 4.98
C PHE A 162 13.05 -16.23 6.02
N ASP A 163 12.60 -16.39 7.26
CA ASP A 163 13.08 -15.65 8.43
C ASP A 163 14.54 -15.97 8.78
N SER A 164 15.04 -17.12 8.35
CA SER A 164 16.44 -17.54 8.51
C SER A 164 16.90 -18.40 7.34
N LYS A 165 18.20 -18.35 7.05
CA LYS A 165 18.86 -19.22 6.05
C LYS A 165 19.04 -20.67 6.53
N ASN A 166 18.95 -20.92 7.83
CA ASN A 166 19.35 -22.20 8.44
C ASN A 166 18.28 -23.29 8.29
N ALA A 167 18.65 -24.57 8.31
CA ALA A 167 17.70 -25.68 8.25
C ALA A 167 16.74 -25.75 9.46
N GLY A 168 15.51 -26.22 9.25
CA GLY A 168 14.45 -26.37 10.24
C GLY A 168 13.09 -25.86 9.76
N SER A 169 12.11 -25.84 10.66
CA SER A 169 10.83 -25.14 10.44
C SER A 169 11.08 -23.63 10.38
N ARG A 170 10.43 -22.96 9.43
CA ARG A 170 10.66 -21.54 9.13
C ARG A 170 9.36 -20.79 8.91
N MET A 171 9.46 -19.47 8.97
CA MET A 171 8.40 -18.55 8.58
C MET A 171 8.81 -17.80 7.30
N LEU A 172 7.85 -17.58 6.42
CA LEU A 172 8.01 -16.79 5.21
C LEU A 172 7.33 -15.43 5.43
N ASN A 173 8.14 -14.38 5.30
CA ASN A 173 7.69 -13.00 5.46
C ASN A 173 7.62 -12.30 4.10
N VAL A 174 6.63 -11.43 3.93
CA VAL A 174 6.48 -10.59 2.75
C VAL A 174 7.44 -9.40 2.83
N ASN A 175 8.18 -9.16 1.76
CA ASN A 175 8.96 -7.95 1.53
C ASN A 175 8.34 -7.20 0.36
N TYR A 176 8.05 -5.91 0.53
CA TYR A 176 7.42 -5.12 -0.52
C TYR A 176 7.83 -3.64 -0.46
N ALA A 177 7.71 -2.98 -1.60
CA ALA A 177 7.76 -1.53 -1.74
C ALA A 177 6.78 -1.12 -2.83
N ILE A 178 5.93 -0.13 -2.56
CA ILE A 178 4.94 0.38 -3.52
C ILE A 178 5.45 1.69 -4.12
N ASN A 179 5.35 1.81 -5.44
CA ASN A 179 5.59 3.02 -6.20
C ASN A 179 4.25 3.63 -6.62
N ASP A 180 3.78 4.59 -5.83
CA ASP A 180 2.54 5.37 -6.02
C ASP A 180 2.81 6.89 -6.11
N GLY A 181 4.09 7.28 -6.20
CA GLY A 181 4.52 8.68 -6.11
C GLY A 181 4.38 9.31 -4.71
N ASN A 182 4.07 8.53 -3.68
CA ASN A 182 3.91 8.97 -2.28
C ASN A 182 4.53 7.98 -1.26
N GLY A 183 5.50 7.17 -1.69
CA GLY A 183 6.21 6.22 -0.83
C GLY A 183 5.34 5.08 -0.27
N GLY A 184 4.28 4.69 -0.98
CA GLY A 184 3.32 3.67 -0.56
C GLY A 184 2.32 4.14 0.49
N ASN A 185 2.35 5.42 0.88
CA ASN A 185 1.49 5.95 1.94
C ASN A 185 0.02 6.04 1.54
N ASN A 186 -0.32 5.82 0.28
CA ASN A 186 -1.71 5.74 -0.16
C ASN A 186 -2.41 4.42 0.21
N TYR A 187 -1.64 3.43 0.71
CA TYR A 187 -2.15 2.10 1.04
C TYR A 187 -2.01 1.78 2.53
N GLN A 188 -3.04 1.13 3.07
CA GLN A 188 -2.97 0.44 4.35
C GLN A 188 -2.68 -1.02 4.05
N VAL A 189 -1.41 -1.40 4.21
CA VAL A 189 -0.94 -2.74 3.86
C VAL A 189 -0.93 -3.64 5.08
N ALA A 190 -1.63 -4.76 5.00
CA ALA A 190 -1.52 -5.87 5.94
C ALA A 190 -0.68 -6.99 5.31
N THR A 191 0.29 -7.54 6.06
CA THR A 191 1.07 -8.69 5.62
C THR A 191 0.71 -9.93 6.42
N LEU A 192 0.56 -11.06 5.73
CA LEU A 192 0.33 -12.37 6.34
C LEU A 192 1.53 -13.26 6.04
N ALA A 193 2.14 -13.78 7.11
CA ALA A 193 3.25 -14.72 7.00
C ALA A 193 2.74 -16.15 6.75
N ALA A 194 3.58 -17.01 6.20
CA ALA A 194 3.27 -18.41 5.96
C ALA A 194 4.31 -19.34 6.59
N SER A 195 3.90 -20.56 6.94
CA SER A 195 4.85 -21.60 7.36
C SER A 195 5.70 -22.06 6.18
N GLY A 196 6.95 -22.41 6.43
CA GLY A 196 7.82 -23.10 5.48
C GLY A 196 8.81 -24.03 6.18
N ALA A 197 9.69 -24.66 5.40
CA ALA A 197 10.74 -25.50 5.95
C ALA A 197 11.99 -25.49 5.07
N ILE A 198 13.16 -25.46 5.72
CA ILE A 198 14.45 -25.67 5.06
C ILE A 198 14.98 -27.03 5.50
N ALA A 199 14.99 -28.01 4.60
CA ALA A 199 15.56 -29.32 4.85
C ALA A 199 17.09 -29.24 4.95
N GLN A 200 17.69 -30.09 5.78
CA GLN A 200 19.14 -30.21 5.85
C GLN A 200 19.72 -30.64 4.50
N LYS A 201 20.90 -30.13 4.16
CA LYS A 201 21.63 -30.59 2.99
C LYS A 201 22.35 -31.89 3.30
N ILE A 202 22.19 -32.88 2.43
CA ILE A 202 22.87 -34.17 2.54
C ILE A 202 24.35 -33.99 2.19
N LEU A 203 25.22 -34.52 3.06
CA LEU A 203 26.66 -34.59 2.84
C LEU A 203 27.07 -36.06 2.66
N THR A 204 28.16 -36.30 1.94
CA THR A 204 28.76 -37.65 1.82
C THR A 204 30.22 -37.63 2.24
N ALA A 205 30.69 -38.68 2.92
CA ALA A 205 32.06 -38.80 3.40
C ALA A 205 32.78 -40.02 2.76
N PRO A 206 33.19 -39.93 1.48
CA PRO A 206 33.70 -41.09 0.73
C PRO A 206 35.06 -41.61 1.23
N SER A 207 35.81 -40.81 1.98
CA SER A 207 37.17 -41.14 2.45
C SER A 207 37.23 -41.74 3.85
N LEU A 208 36.08 -41.94 4.51
CA LEU A 208 36.04 -42.70 5.76
C LEU A 208 36.45 -44.15 5.51
N SER A 209 37.37 -44.63 6.34
CA SER A 209 37.87 -46.01 6.28
C SER A 209 38.05 -46.56 7.69
N ILE A 210 38.38 -47.86 7.79
CA ILE A 210 38.71 -48.50 9.06
C ILE A 210 40.21 -48.77 9.09
N ASN A 211 40.86 -48.40 10.19
CA ASN A 211 42.28 -48.69 10.37
C ASN A 211 42.51 -50.19 10.54
N ASN A 212 43.64 -50.66 10.02
CA ASN A 212 44.18 -51.96 10.41
C ASN A 212 44.55 -51.93 11.91
N LYS A 213 44.39 -53.06 12.59
CA LYS A 213 44.82 -53.24 13.99
C LYS A 213 45.74 -54.44 14.15
N VAL A 214 46.59 -54.39 15.16
CA VAL A 214 47.28 -55.58 15.69
C VAL A 214 46.28 -56.37 16.55
N TYR A 215 46.37 -57.69 16.52
CA TYR A 215 45.50 -58.55 17.32
C TYR A 215 45.65 -58.25 18.83
N ASP A 216 44.54 -57.94 19.48
CA ASP A 216 44.46 -57.61 20.91
C ASP A 216 43.37 -58.43 21.64
N GLY A 217 42.78 -59.43 20.97
CA GLY A 217 41.70 -60.25 21.51
C GLY A 217 40.32 -59.59 21.53
N THR A 218 40.16 -58.37 21.00
CA THR A 218 38.88 -57.62 20.97
C THR A 218 38.39 -57.36 19.54
N THR A 219 37.08 -57.10 19.40
CA THR A 219 36.46 -56.69 18.13
C THR A 219 36.52 -55.18 17.87
N SER A 220 37.06 -54.37 18.79
CA SER A 220 37.08 -52.91 18.65
C SER A 220 37.85 -52.50 17.40
N ALA A 221 37.24 -51.64 16.57
CA ALA A 221 37.82 -51.05 15.37
C ALA A 221 37.91 -49.54 15.52
N SER A 222 38.94 -48.91 14.93
CA SER A 222 39.06 -47.45 14.90
C SER A 222 38.74 -46.92 13.51
N ILE A 223 37.89 -45.89 13.47
CA ILE A 223 37.54 -45.17 12.25
C ILE A 223 38.70 -44.26 11.88
N ASN A 224 39.11 -44.30 10.62
CA ASN A 224 40.06 -43.36 10.05
C ASN A 224 39.33 -42.27 9.29
N ALA A 225 39.40 -41.05 9.82
CA ALA A 225 38.89 -39.84 9.17
C ALA A 225 40.01 -38.89 8.71
N SER A 226 41.27 -39.34 8.69
CA SER A 226 42.41 -38.48 8.33
C SER A 226 42.40 -38.03 6.86
N GLY A 227 41.65 -38.71 5.98
CA GLY A 227 41.34 -38.25 4.62
C GLY A 227 40.00 -37.51 4.48
N GLY A 228 39.33 -37.19 5.60
CA GLY A 228 37.90 -36.88 5.75
C GLY A 228 37.41 -35.60 5.05
N THR A 229 37.33 -35.62 3.72
CA THR A 229 36.60 -34.62 2.95
C THR A 229 35.10 -34.94 2.96
N LEU A 230 34.29 -33.97 3.40
CA LEU A 230 32.84 -34.00 3.21
C LEU A 230 32.52 -33.40 1.85
N ASN A 231 31.89 -34.18 0.98
CA ASN A 231 31.34 -33.65 -0.26
C ASN A 231 29.97 -33.03 0.01
N GLY A 232 29.71 -31.89 -0.63
CA GLY A 232 28.42 -31.18 -0.55
C GLY A 232 28.37 -30.04 0.47
N VAL A 233 29.44 -29.84 1.26
CA VAL A 233 29.56 -28.68 2.15
C VAL A 233 29.56 -27.41 1.30
N LEU A 234 28.75 -26.43 1.69
CA LEU A 234 28.68 -25.15 1.00
C LEU A 234 29.85 -24.26 1.38
N GLY A 235 30.34 -23.46 0.41
CA GLY A 235 31.43 -22.52 0.65
C GLY A 235 31.09 -21.55 1.78
N GLY A 236 32.00 -21.41 2.74
CA GLY A 236 31.85 -20.55 3.93
C GLY A 236 31.33 -21.29 5.17
N ASP A 237 30.77 -22.49 5.03
CA ASP A 237 30.39 -23.31 6.17
C ASP A 237 31.60 -24.13 6.69
N SER A 238 31.69 -24.29 8.02
CA SER A 238 32.69 -25.13 8.67
C SER A 238 32.01 -26.36 9.25
N VAL A 239 32.22 -27.50 8.60
CA VAL A 239 31.63 -28.79 8.99
C VAL A 239 32.74 -29.83 9.02
N ASN A 240 32.91 -30.47 10.18
CA ASN A 240 33.91 -31.51 10.41
C ASN A 240 33.23 -32.80 10.84
N ILE A 241 33.84 -33.94 10.52
CA ILE A 241 33.40 -35.25 11.01
C ILE A 241 33.97 -35.45 12.42
N ASP A 242 33.13 -35.65 13.43
CA ASP A 242 33.56 -36.04 14.77
C ASP A 242 33.49 -37.56 14.94
N THR A 243 34.66 -38.20 14.88
CA THR A 243 34.75 -39.66 15.09
C THR A 243 34.90 -40.05 16.56
N SER A 244 34.98 -39.10 17.50
CA SER A 244 35.17 -39.39 18.94
C SER A 244 33.99 -40.17 19.54
N ARG A 245 32.81 -40.06 18.91
CA ARG A 245 31.58 -40.76 19.29
C ARG A 245 31.28 -41.99 18.41
N GLY A 246 32.07 -42.22 17.37
CA GLY A 246 31.88 -43.33 16.44
C GLY A 246 32.36 -44.64 17.06
N VAL A 247 31.44 -45.60 17.22
CA VAL A 247 31.79 -46.97 17.65
C VAL A 247 31.85 -47.85 16.41
N ALA A 248 33.00 -48.46 16.15
CA ALA A 248 33.16 -49.45 15.08
C ALA A 248 33.64 -50.78 15.64
N SER A 249 33.17 -51.89 15.06
CA SER A 249 33.57 -53.24 15.48
C SER A 249 33.76 -54.19 14.30
N PHE A 250 34.86 -54.93 14.30
CA PHE A 250 35.07 -56.06 13.41
C PHE A 250 34.07 -57.18 13.74
N SER A 251 33.58 -57.87 12.71
CA SER A 251 32.67 -59.02 12.81
C SER A 251 33.23 -60.19 13.62
N THR A 252 34.55 -60.24 13.83
CA THR A 252 35.23 -61.25 14.65
C THR A 252 36.49 -60.67 15.28
N LYS A 253 36.93 -61.24 16.41
CA LYS A 253 38.20 -60.92 17.06
C LYS A 253 39.40 -61.61 16.40
N ASN A 254 39.16 -62.63 15.58
CA ASN A 254 40.20 -63.49 15.03
C ASN A 254 40.92 -62.80 13.85
N VAL A 255 42.20 -63.16 13.62
CA VAL A 255 43.00 -62.65 12.51
C VAL A 255 42.38 -63.03 11.16
N GLY A 256 42.28 -62.07 10.24
CA GLY A 256 41.79 -62.26 8.87
C GLY A 256 41.90 -60.99 8.03
N ALA A 257 41.80 -61.14 6.71
CA ALA A 257 41.76 -60.01 5.77
C ALA A 257 40.31 -59.69 5.38
N ASN A 258 40.04 -58.43 5.02
CA ASN A 258 38.71 -57.96 4.56
C ASN A 258 37.55 -58.30 5.52
N LEU A 259 37.82 -58.26 6.83
CA LEU A 259 36.79 -58.52 7.84
C LEU A 259 35.71 -57.44 7.76
N ALA A 260 34.44 -57.86 7.75
CA ALA A 260 33.31 -56.93 7.81
C ALA A 260 33.36 -56.12 9.12
N VAL A 261 33.04 -54.83 9.03
CA VAL A 261 32.98 -53.91 10.18
C VAL A 261 31.58 -53.31 10.26
N THR A 262 31.01 -53.34 11.46
CA THR A 262 29.76 -52.61 11.76
C THR A 262 30.14 -51.28 12.40
N ILE A 263 29.64 -50.19 11.82
CA ILE A 263 29.80 -48.82 12.34
C ILE A 263 28.46 -48.42 12.96
N GLY A 264 28.48 -47.98 14.22
CA GLY A 264 27.33 -47.37 14.90
C GLY A 264 27.12 -45.92 14.46
N SER A 265 26.39 -45.13 15.24
CA SER A 265 26.19 -43.72 14.92
C SER A 265 27.52 -42.95 14.94
N VAL A 266 27.83 -42.29 13.82
CA VAL A 266 28.81 -41.18 13.74
C VAL A 266 28.01 -39.88 13.74
N GLY A 267 28.41 -38.91 14.58
CA GLY A 267 27.71 -37.64 14.79
C GLY A 267 28.53 -36.46 14.30
#